data_AF-A0A7J9PTI7-F1
#
_entry.id   AF-A0A7J9PTI7-F1
#
_cell.length_a   1.000
_cell.length_b   1.000
_cell.length_c   1.000
_cell.angle_alpha   90.00
_cell.angle_beta   90.00
_cell.angle_gamma   90.00
#
_symmetry.space_group_name_H-M   'P 1'
#
loop_
_entity.id
_entity.type
_entity.pdbx_description
1 polymer ?
#
loop_
_entity_poly.entity_id
_entity_poly.type
_entity_poly.pdbx_seq_one_letter_code
_entity_poly.pdbx_strand_id
1 'polypeptide(L)'
;MTETCRAAIWYSTHMTIIKSHLGGIKALRECEDITIEDCTIQSPEFGWFSHKITVKNTELESEYPFLQSSDILFDNFVLNGKYSFQYVENVEIKNSRLDTKDAFWHSKNVTVSDSIVKGEYLGWYSENLKLIRCKIIGTQPLCYAKGLVLEDCEMIDCDLSFEYSNVNASIKGSITSVKNPNGGHIIADSIGEIILDENQHAGSSCVIEVRNK
;
A
#
# COMPACT_ATOMS: atom_id res chain seq x y z
N MET A 1 24.76 -8.70 -6.69
CA MET A 1 24.80 -8.60 -8.18
C MET A 1 25.16 -7.16 -8.56
N THR A 2 25.75 -6.90 -9.74
CA THR A 2 26.15 -5.52 -10.13
C THR A 2 24.95 -4.70 -10.62
N GLU A 3 25.06 -3.37 -10.55
CA GLU A 3 24.00 -2.42 -10.97
C GLU A 3 23.59 -2.56 -12.46
N THR A 4 24.51 -2.99 -13.32
CA THR A 4 24.26 -3.20 -14.75
C THR A 4 23.68 -4.57 -15.09
N CYS A 5 23.46 -5.44 -14.10
CA CYS A 5 22.92 -6.77 -14.35
C CYS A 5 21.46 -6.66 -14.84
N ARG A 6 21.16 -7.29 -15.99
CA ARG A 6 19.88 -7.15 -16.70
C ARG A 6 18.93 -8.34 -16.57
N ALA A 7 19.42 -9.49 -16.11
CA ALA A 7 18.59 -10.66 -15.84
C ALA A 7 19.14 -11.38 -14.62
N ALA A 8 18.48 -11.19 -13.49
CA ALA A 8 18.96 -11.72 -12.23
C ALA A 8 18.26 -13.04 -11.89
N ILE A 9 16.95 -13.10 -11.66
CA ILE A 9 16.26 -14.37 -11.41
C ILE A 9 14.89 -14.35 -12.09
N TRP A 10 14.74 -15.07 -13.20
CA TRP A 10 13.54 -15.06 -14.03
C TRP A 10 13.00 -16.48 -14.22
N TYR A 11 11.68 -16.64 -14.38
CA TYR A 11 11.02 -17.92 -14.70
C TYR A 11 11.31 -19.06 -13.72
N SER A 12 11.76 -18.72 -12.51
CA SER A 12 12.22 -19.69 -11.54
C SER A 12 11.09 -20.04 -10.60
N THR A 13 11.10 -21.28 -10.11
CA THR A 13 10.12 -21.76 -9.13
C THR A 13 10.80 -22.40 -7.93
N HIS A 14 10.16 -22.35 -6.77
CA HIS A 14 10.62 -23.00 -5.53
C HIS A 14 12.05 -22.56 -5.12
N MET A 15 12.22 -21.26 -4.93
CA MET A 15 13.53 -20.68 -4.61
C MET A 15 13.54 -20.02 -3.23
N THR A 16 14.68 -20.09 -2.58
CA THR A 16 14.95 -19.37 -1.34
C THR A 16 16.21 -18.52 -1.51
N ILE A 17 16.09 -17.23 -1.23
CA ILE A 17 17.15 -16.23 -1.31
C ILE A 17 17.34 -15.69 0.10
N ILE A 18 18.51 -15.97 0.70
CA ILE A 18 18.78 -15.65 2.12
C ILE A 18 20.06 -14.84 2.22
N LYS A 19 20.12 -13.86 3.12
CA LYS A 19 21.36 -13.15 3.52
C LYS A 19 22.17 -12.64 2.34
N SER A 20 21.47 -11.97 1.43
CA SER A 20 21.99 -11.63 0.11
C SER A 20 21.81 -10.16 -0.24
N HIS A 21 22.71 -9.66 -1.09
CA HIS A 21 22.62 -8.34 -1.71
C HIS A 21 22.24 -8.49 -3.19
N LEU A 22 21.02 -8.07 -3.53
CA LEU A 22 20.49 -8.17 -4.88
C LEU A 22 20.53 -6.80 -5.55
N GLY A 23 21.04 -6.79 -6.77
CA GLY A 23 21.19 -5.59 -7.58
C GLY A 23 20.83 -5.88 -9.03
N GLY A 24 20.70 -4.82 -9.82
CA GLY A 24 20.38 -4.91 -11.24
C GLY A 24 19.00 -4.34 -11.54
N ILE A 25 18.70 -4.15 -12.82
CA ILE A 25 17.50 -3.41 -13.23
C ILE A 25 16.22 -4.20 -12.95
N LYS A 26 16.28 -5.53 -13.12
CA LYS A 26 15.15 -6.47 -13.07
C LYS A 26 15.54 -7.69 -12.24
N ALA A 27 15.77 -7.47 -10.94
CA ALA A 27 16.44 -8.46 -10.12
C ALA A 27 15.60 -9.75 -9.92
N LEU A 28 14.28 -9.65 -9.99
CA LEU A 28 13.37 -10.79 -9.92
C LEU A 28 12.15 -10.54 -10.82
N ARG A 29 11.73 -11.53 -11.61
CA ARG A 29 10.61 -11.39 -12.55
C ARG A 29 10.00 -12.73 -12.91
N GLU A 30 8.67 -12.78 -13.05
CA GLU A 30 7.95 -13.94 -13.56
C GLU A 30 8.33 -15.23 -12.81
N CYS A 31 8.42 -15.16 -11.48
CA CYS A 31 8.78 -16.30 -10.62
C CYS A 31 7.60 -16.76 -9.76
N GLU A 32 7.63 -18.01 -9.31
CA GLU A 32 6.60 -18.60 -8.44
C GLU A 32 7.21 -19.28 -7.23
N ASP A 33 6.56 -19.18 -6.07
CA ASP A 33 6.99 -19.86 -4.84
C ASP A 33 8.43 -19.47 -4.45
N ILE A 34 8.58 -18.19 -4.09
CA ILE A 34 9.87 -17.60 -3.76
C ILE A 34 9.85 -17.09 -2.33
N THR A 35 10.87 -17.46 -1.56
CA THR A 35 11.15 -16.88 -0.24
C THR A 35 12.38 -16.01 -0.30
N ILE A 36 12.28 -14.78 0.22
CA ILE A 36 13.36 -13.80 0.35
C ILE A 36 13.49 -13.43 1.82
N GLU A 37 14.66 -13.63 2.40
CA GLU A 37 14.87 -13.42 3.84
C GLU A 37 16.24 -12.79 4.13
N ASP A 38 16.26 -11.83 5.06
CA ASP A 38 17.48 -11.14 5.50
C ASP A 38 18.27 -10.51 4.32
N CYS A 39 17.57 -9.88 3.38
CA CYS A 39 18.19 -9.35 2.16
C CYS A 39 18.21 -7.81 2.11
N THR A 40 19.14 -7.27 1.33
CA THR A 40 19.13 -5.87 0.90
C THR A 40 19.08 -5.84 -0.62
N ILE A 41 18.09 -5.15 -1.17
CA ILE A 41 17.77 -5.20 -2.59
C ILE A 41 17.74 -3.79 -3.16
N GLN A 42 18.41 -3.57 -4.27
CA GLN A 42 18.32 -2.34 -5.05
C GLN A 42 18.02 -2.70 -6.50
N SER A 43 16.77 -2.50 -6.91
CA SER A 43 16.31 -2.91 -8.23
C SER A 43 15.18 -2.02 -8.70
N PRO A 44 15.38 -1.17 -9.73
CA PRO A 44 14.34 -0.33 -10.31
C PRO A 44 13.04 -1.07 -10.60
N GLU A 45 13.10 -2.27 -11.17
CA GLU A 45 11.96 -3.18 -11.32
C GLU A 45 12.22 -4.44 -10.47
N PHE A 46 11.32 -4.82 -9.59
CA PHE A 46 11.50 -6.00 -8.75
C PHE A 46 10.22 -6.80 -8.61
N GLY A 47 10.30 -8.12 -8.73
CA GLY A 47 9.19 -9.01 -8.43
C GLY A 47 8.00 -8.89 -9.38
N TRP A 48 8.17 -8.40 -10.60
CA TRP A 48 7.06 -8.25 -11.55
C TRP A 48 6.47 -9.60 -11.92
N PHE A 49 5.14 -9.66 -12.10
CA PHE A 49 4.41 -10.85 -12.57
C PHE A 49 4.72 -12.13 -11.80
N SER A 50 5.01 -11.99 -10.51
CA SER A 50 5.45 -13.10 -9.67
C SER A 50 4.35 -13.48 -8.68
N HIS A 51 4.30 -14.75 -8.30
CA HIS A 51 3.20 -15.30 -7.50
C HIS A 51 3.71 -16.15 -6.34
N LYS A 52 2.98 -16.20 -5.22
CA LYS A 52 3.38 -16.94 -4.00
C LYS A 52 4.76 -16.52 -3.49
N ILE A 53 4.85 -15.29 -3.02
CA ILE A 53 6.12 -14.71 -2.57
C ILE A 53 6.06 -14.48 -1.06
N THR A 54 7.11 -14.85 -0.34
CA THR A 54 7.31 -14.48 1.07
C THR A 54 8.56 -13.64 1.20
N VAL A 55 8.45 -12.46 1.80
CA VAL A 55 9.56 -11.53 2.05
C VAL A 55 9.65 -11.23 3.54
N LYS A 56 10.81 -11.48 4.14
CA LYS A 56 11.04 -11.28 5.58
C LYS A 56 12.32 -10.52 5.85
N ASN A 57 12.30 -9.62 6.84
CA ASN A 57 13.49 -8.90 7.32
C ASN A 57 14.33 -8.32 6.17
N THR A 58 13.68 -7.67 5.22
CA THR A 58 14.31 -7.30 3.95
C THR A 58 14.10 -5.82 3.67
N GLU A 59 15.12 -5.18 3.11
CA GLU A 59 15.07 -3.81 2.64
C GLU A 59 15.09 -3.78 1.11
N LEU A 60 14.22 -2.96 0.51
CA LEU A 60 14.12 -2.79 -0.94
C LEU A 60 14.13 -1.30 -1.31
N GLU A 61 15.03 -0.94 -2.22
CA GLU A 61 14.97 0.31 -2.98
C GLU A 61 14.56 0.02 -4.43
N SER A 62 13.45 0.62 -4.89
CA SER A 62 12.85 0.30 -6.19
C SER A 62 11.99 1.43 -6.76
N GLU A 63 11.87 1.50 -8.08
CA GLU A 63 10.92 2.43 -8.72
C GLU A 63 9.56 1.76 -8.93
N TYR A 64 9.54 0.51 -9.39
CA TYR A 64 8.34 -0.27 -9.66
C TYR A 64 8.47 -1.67 -9.02
N PRO A 65 8.24 -1.82 -7.71
CA PRO A 65 8.24 -3.14 -7.09
C PRO A 65 6.85 -3.81 -7.19
N PHE A 66 6.86 -5.11 -7.48
CA PHE A 66 5.74 -6.05 -7.49
C PHE A 66 4.57 -5.69 -8.41
N LEU A 67 4.87 -5.20 -9.61
CA LEU A 67 3.84 -4.98 -10.64
C LEU A 67 3.09 -6.29 -10.95
N GLN A 68 1.75 -6.24 -10.94
CA GLN A 68 0.86 -7.35 -11.35
C GLN A 68 1.23 -8.71 -10.73
N SER A 69 1.52 -8.70 -9.43
CA SER A 69 1.96 -9.88 -8.68
C SER A 69 0.92 -10.28 -7.64
N SER A 70 0.88 -11.55 -7.22
CA SER A 70 -0.15 -12.02 -6.29
C SER A 70 0.33 -12.97 -5.22
N ASP A 71 -0.49 -13.13 -4.19
CA ASP A 71 -0.29 -14.09 -3.10
C ASP A 71 1.04 -13.82 -2.39
N ILE A 72 1.17 -12.61 -1.83
CA ILE A 72 2.43 -12.12 -1.27
C ILE A 72 2.29 -11.87 0.23
N LEU A 73 3.27 -12.34 0.99
CA LEU A 73 3.43 -12.06 2.40
C LEU A 73 4.70 -11.24 2.64
N PHE A 74 4.56 -10.10 3.30
CA PHE A 74 5.67 -9.29 3.81
C PHE A 74 5.63 -9.23 5.34
N ASP A 75 6.77 -9.49 5.98
CA ASP A 75 6.94 -9.33 7.43
C ASP A 75 8.26 -8.62 7.72
N ASN A 76 8.20 -7.52 8.47
CA ASN A 76 9.37 -6.69 8.76
C ASN A 76 10.08 -6.24 7.47
N PHE A 77 9.32 -5.64 6.57
CA PHE A 77 9.78 -5.16 5.27
C PHE A 77 9.97 -3.64 5.28
N VAL A 78 11.09 -3.18 4.75
CA VAL A 78 11.39 -1.75 4.59
C VAL A 78 11.47 -1.43 3.10
N LEU A 79 10.62 -0.52 2.64
CA LEU A 79 10.56 -0.10 1.25
C LEU A 79 10.90 1.38 1.13
N ASN A 80 11.83 1.70 0.22
CA ASN A 80 11.98 3.00 -0.42
C ASN A 80 11.58 2.86 -1.89
N GLY A 81 10.36 3.25 -2.21
CA GLY A 81 9.65 2.95 -3.45
C GLY A 81 9.24 4.19 -4.25
N LYS A 82 8.68 3.98 -5.44
CA LYS A 82 7.93 5.03 -6.15
C LYS A 82 6.54 4.58 -6.56
N TYR A 83 6.40 3.54 -7.38
CA TYR A 83 5.13 3.07 -7.93
C TYR A 83 4.89 1.63 -7.46
N SER A 84 4.64 1.49 -6.17
CA SER A 84 4.74 0.22 -5.48
C SER A 84 3.44 -0.56 -5.50
N PHE A 85 3.50 -1.87 -5.72
CA PHE A 85 2.35 -2.77 -5.62
C PHE A 85 1.18 -2.39 -6.55
N GLN A 86 1.48 -1.94 -7.78
CA GLN A 86 0.43 -1.68 -8.75
C GLN A 86 -0.19 -2.99 -9.24
N TYR A 87 -1.53 -3.06 -9.24
CA TYR A 87 -2.32 -4.20 -9.70
C TYR A 87 -2.03 -5.52 -8.96
N VAL A 88 -1.59 -5.46 -7.69
CA VAL A 88 -1.38 -6.67 -6.90
C VAL A 88 -2.68 -7.27 -6.40
N GLU A 89 -2.70 -8.59 -6.19
CA GLU A 89 -3.85 -9.30 -5.63
C GLU A 89 -3.43 -10.21 -4.47
N ASN A 90 -4.25 -10.28 -3.41
CA ASN A 90 -4.02 -11.14 -2.23
C ASN A 90 -2.65 -10.88 -1.56
N VAL A 91 -2.52 -9.72 -0.92
CA VAL A 91 -1.26 -9.31 -0.27
C VAL A 91 -1.47 -9.08 1.22
N GLU A 92 -0.59 -9.62 2.05
CA GLU A 92 -0.49 -9.32 3.47
C GLU A 92 0.85 -8.64 3.78
N ILE A 93 0.82 -7.48 4.42
CA ILE A 93 2.00 -6.75 4.89
C ILE A 93 1.87 -6.49 6.38
N LYS A 94 2.88 -6.84 7.16
CA LYS A 94 2.89 -6.58 8.61
C LYS A 94 4.23 -6.09 9.13
N ASN A 95 4.21 -5.36 10.25
CA ASN A 95 5.41 -4.86 10.94
C ASN A 95 6.38 -4.10 10.03
N SER A 96 5.85 -3.34 9.07
CA SER A 96 6.63 -2.83 7.93
C SER A 96 6.66 -1.31 7.84
N ARG A 97 7.62 -0.78 7.08
CA ARG A 97 7.72 0.65 6.75
C ARG A 97 7.79 0.83 5.25
N LEU A 98 6.78 1.47 4.67
CA LEU A 98 6.69 1.77 3.26
C LEU A 98 6.85 3.28 3.08
N ASP A 99 7.95 3.73 2.50
CA ASP A 99 8.12 5.10 2.00
C ASP A 99 8.09 5.01 0.47
N THR A 100 7.02 5.49 -0.14
CA THR A 100 6.81 5.39 -1.58
C THR A 100 6.13 6.64 -2.09
N LYS A 101 6.13 6.85 -3.42
CA LYS A 101 5.26 7.87 -4.00
C LYS A 101 3.84 7.31 -4.02
N ASP A 102 3.50 6.50 -5.00
CA ASP A 102 2.21 5.82 -5.13
C ASP A 102 2.32 4.39 -4.55
N ALA A 103 1.23 3.88 -3.98
CA ALA A 103 1.13 2.47 -3.62
C ALA A 103 -0.28 1.90 -3.78
N PHE A 104 -0.36 0.60 -4.06
CA PHE A 104 -1.61 -0.17 -4.09
C PHE A 104 -2.63 0.29 -5.15
N TRP A 105 -2.16 0.96 -6.20
CA TRP A 105 -3.00 1.38 -7.32
C TRP A 105 -3.67 0.16 -7.96
N HIS A 106 -5.00 0.17 -8.10
CA HIS A 106 -5.80 -0.97 -8.63
C HIS A 106 -5.51 -2.31 -7.94
N SER A 107 -5.05 -2.29 -6.69
CA SER A 107 -4.85 -3.53 -5.93
C SER A 107 -6.16 -4.16 -5.50
N LYS A 108 -6.14 -5.47 -5.23
CA LYS A 108 -7.30 -6.22 -4.76
C LYS A 108 -6.95 -7.11 -3.57
N ASN A 109 -7.79 -7.12 -2.54
CA ASN A 109 -7.63 -7.96 -1.34
C ASN A 109 -6.25 -7.78 -0.68
N VAL A 110 -5.97 -6.56 -0.23
CA VAL A 110 -4.70 -6.23 0.43
C VAL A 110 -4.96 -5.93 1.89
N THR A 111 -4.20 -6.55 2.80
CA THR A 111 -4.21 -6.22 4.23
C THR A 111 -2.83 -5.73 4.65
N VAL A 112 -2.79 -4.54 5.25
CA VAL A 112 -1.58 -3.97 5.86
C VAL A 112 -1.85 -3.78 7.35
N SER A 113 -0.95 -4.26 8.21
CA SER A 113 -1.11 -4.20 9.66
C SER A 113 0.15 -3.74 10.38
N ASP A 114 0.00 -3.02 11.49
CA ASP A 114 1.10 -2.64 12.38
C ASP A 114 2.27 -1.96 11.64
N SER A 115 1.95 -1.08 10.70
CA SER A 115 2.91 -0.56 9.73
C SER A 115 2.81 0.95 9.54
N ILE A 116 3.89 1.54 9.05
CA ILE A 116 3.92 2.93 8.59
C ILE A 116 3.85 2.93 7.06
N VAL A 117 2.89 3.66 6.50
CA VAL A 117 2.71 3.80 5.06
C VAL A 117 2.72 5.27 4.71
N LYS A 118 3.80 5.70 4.07
CA LYS A 118 3.98 7.06 3.57
C LYS A 118 3.91 7.05 2.05
N GLY A 119 3.00 7.85 1.50
CA GLY A 119 2.91 8.05 0.06
C GLY A 119 1.86 9.06 -0.38
N GLU A 120 2.03 9.53 -1.61
CA GLU A 120 1.09 10.32 -2.39
C GLU A 120 0.10 9.35 -3.07
N TYR A 121 -1.19 9.67 -3.09
CA TYR A 121 -2.18 8.88 -3.86
C TYR A 121 -2.29 7.40 -3.44
N LEU A 122 -2.02 7.11 -2.16
CA LEU A 122 -2.06 5.75 -1.60
C LEU A 122 -3.41 5.06 -1.88
N GLY A 123 -3.41 3.82 -2.37
CA GLY A 123 -4.60 2.97 -2.46
C GLY A 123 -5.63 3.41 -3.49
N TRP A 124 -5.26 4.27 -4.44
CA TRP A 124 -6.17 4.72 -5.50
C TRP A 124 -6.75 3.55 -6.28
N TYR A 125 -8.07 3.56 -6.47
CA TYR A 125 -8.83 2.52 -7.19
C TYR A 125 -8.70 1.10 -6.62
N SER A 126 -8.31 0.97 -5.36
CA SER A 126 -8.21 -0.34 -4.70
C SER A 126 -9.58 -0.96 -4.41
N GLU A 127 -9.61 -2.30 -4.38
CA GLU A 127 -10.77 -3.09 -3.95
C GLU A 127 -10.38 -3.95 -2.75
N ASN A 128 -11.11 -3.82 -1.63
CA ASN A 128 -10.85 -4.54 -0.38
C ASN A 128 -9.45 -4.30 0.18
N LEU A 129 -9.00 -3.04 0.20
CA LEU A 129 -7.81 -2.62 0.94
C LEU A 129 -8.17 -2.46 2.43
N LYS A 130 -7.47 -3.18 3.30
CA LYS A 130 -7.62 -3.11 4.75
C LYS A 130 -6.33 -2.63 5.40
N LEU A 131 -6.43 -1.60 6.23
CA LEU A 131 -5.33 -1.04 7.01
C LEU A 131 -5.67 -1.16 8.49
N ILE A 132 -4.79 -1.76 9.28
CA ILE A 132 -5.05 -2.09 10.70
C ILE A 132 -3.89 -1.60 11.55
N ARG A 133 -4.15 -0.69 12.50
CA ARG A 133 -3.11 -0.10 13.36
C ARG A 133 -1.95 0.49 12.55
N CYS A 134 -2.29 1.12 11.42
CA CYS A 134 -1.32 1.73 10.54
C CYS A 134 -1.20 3.24 10.79
N LYS A 135 0.00 3.77 10.59
CA LYS A 135 0.23 5.22 10.46
C LYS A 135 0.35 5.57 8.98
N ILE A 136 -0.58 6.39 8.51
CA ILE A 136 -0.69 6.79 7.10
C ILE A 136 -0.25 8.24 6.98
N ILE A 137 0.66 8.51 6.03
CA ILE A 137 1.27 9.83 5.86
C ILE A 137 1.27 10.21 4.39
N GLY A 138 0.82 11.42 4.06
CA GLY A 138 0.91 11.97 2.70
C GLY A 138 -0.43 12.44 2.13
N THR A 139 -0.40 12.97 0.91
CA THR A 139 -1.51 13.71 0.29
C THR A 139 -2.43 12.83 -0.54
N GLN A 140 -3.72 13.19 -0.57
CA GLN A 140 -4.77 12.53 -1.37
C GLN A 140 -4.82 11.00 -1.20
N PRO A 141 -4.72 10.45 0.03
CA PRO A 141 -4.74 9.02 0.19
C PRO A 141 -6.18 8.48 0.06
N LEU A 142 -6.24 7.25 -0.44
CA LEU A 142 -7.37 6.34 -0.35
C LEU A 142 -8.61 6.80 -1.13
N CYS A 143 -8.39 7.40 -2.31
CA CYS A 143 -9.46 7.81 -3.22
C CYS A 143 -9.89 6.66 -4.16
N TYR A 144 -11.10 6.77 -4.68
CA TYR A 144 -11.70 5.84 -5.64
C TYR A 144 -11.77 4.37 -5.16
N ALA A 145 -11.66 4.13 -3.86
CA ALA A 145 -11.54 2.79 -3.28
C ALA A 145 -12.91 2.16 -2.99
N LYS A 146 -13.00 0.83 -3.13
CA LYS A 146 -14.18 0.03 -2.81
C LYS A 146 -13.87 -0.95 -1.69
N GLY A 147 -14.78 -1.07 -0.72
CA GLY A 147 -14.57 -1.98 0.42
C GLY A 147 -13.37 -1.60 1.28
N LEU A 148 -13.04 -0.30 1.35
CA LEU A 148 -11.91 0.21 2.11
C LEU A 148 -12.20 0.12 3.60
N VAL A 149 -11.26 -0.45 4.37
CA VAL A 149 -11.39 -0.59 5.83
C VAL A 149 -10.15 -0.04 6.53
N LEU A 150 -10.34 0.88 7.47
CA LEU A 150 -9.30 1.38 8.36
C LEU A 150 -9.69 1.11 9.81
N GLU A 151 -8.91 0.30 10.50
CA GLU A 151 -9.13 -0.08 11.90
C GLU A 151 -7.99 0.45 12.76
N ASP A 152 -8.29 1.35 13.69
CA ASP A 152 -7.32 1.90 14.64
C ASP A 152 -6.09 2.59 13.99
N CYS A 153 -6.27 3.22 12.84
CA CYS A 153 -5.19 3.91 12.12
C CYS A 153 -4.97 5.34 12.63
N GLU A 154 -3.78 5.90 12.36
CA GLU A 154 -3.47 7.32 12.50
C GLU A 154 -3.22 7.91 11.10
N MET A 155 -3.62 9.17 10.89
CA MET A 155 -3.38 9.88 9.64
C MET A 155 -2.61 11.18 9.92
N ILE A 156 -1.59 11.47 9.12
CA ILE A 156 -0.73 12.65 9.28
C ILE A 156 -0.57 13.32 7.92
N ASP A 157 -0.86 14.62 7.85
CA ASP A 157 -0.78 15.41 6.61
C ASP A 157 -1.63 14.83 5.45
N CYS A 158 -2.72 14.14 5.80
CA CYS A 158 -3.63 13.50 4.86
C CYS A 158 -4.78 14.42 4.46
N ASP A 159 -4.53 15.26 3.48
CA ASP A 159 -5.54 16.11 2.83
C ASP A 159 -6.27 15.37 1.71
N LEU A 160 -7.45 15.88 1.36
CA LEU A 160 -8.28 15.43 0.23
C LEU A 160 -8.54 13.92 0.24
N SER A 161 -8.66 13.34 1.43
CA SER A 161 -8.76 11.90 1.62
C SER A 161 -10.14 11.38 1.21
N PHE A 162 -10.19 10.11 0.77
CA PHE A 162 -11.40 9.32 0.56
C PHE A 162 -12.32 9.72 -0.60
N GLU A 163 -11.85 10.54 -1.54
CA GLU A 163 -12.67 10.97 -2.69
C GLU A 163 -13.31 9.77 -3.40
N TYR A 164 -14.63 9.80 -3.57
CA TYR A 164 -15.47 8.75 -4.17
C TYR A 164 -15.32 7.33 -3.60
N SER A 165 -14.82 7.20 -2.37
CA SER A 165 -14.57 5.89 -1.78
C SER A 165 -15.74 5.37 -0.96
N ASN A 166 -15.92 4.04 -0.97
CA ASN A 166 -16.76 3.32 -0.01
C ASN A 166 -15.87 2.82 1.13
N VAL A 167 -16.00 3.46 2.30
CA VAL A 167 -15.02 3.37 3.38
C VAL A 167 -15.68 3.12 4.74
N ASN A 168 -15.08 2.24 5.54
CA ASN A 168 -15.33 2.13 6.97
C ASN A 168 -14.02 2.43 7.70
N ALA A 169 -13.89 3.61 8.30
CA ALA A 169 -12.64 4.09 8.88
C ALA A 169 -12.82 4.55 10.34
N SER A 170 -12.01 3.98 11.24
CA SER A 170 -11.79 4.49 12.59
C SER A 170 -10.36 5.02 12.71
N ILE A 171 -10.22 6.35 12.77
CA ILE A 171 -8.93 7.05 12.78
C ILE A 171 -8.67 7.68 14.15
N LYS A 172 -7.56 7.39 14.80
CA LYS A 172 -7.10 8.07 16.02
C LYS A 172 -6.43 9.39 15.64
N GLY A 173 -6.75 10.45 16.39
CA GLY A 173 -6.27 11.79 16.10
C GLY A 173 -7.06 12.51 15.00
N SER A 174 -6.35 13.30 14.21
CA SER A 174 -6.94 14.21 13.21
C SER A 174 -6.82 13.70 11.78
N ILE A 175 -7.81 13.99 10.96
CA ILE A 175 -7.71 13.93 9.50
C ILE A 175 -7.58 15.37 8.98
N THR A 176 -6.63 15.65 8.08
CA THR A 176 -6.43 17.01 7.56
C THR A 176 -7.65 17.46 6.76
N SER A 177 -8.06 16.70 5.75
CA SER A 177 -9.36 16.92 5.10
C SER A 177 -9.94 15.67 4.46
N VAL A 178 -11.28 15.62 4.42
CA VAL A 178 -12.08 14.58 3.77
C VAL A 178 -12.80 15.20 2.58
N LYS A 179 -12.71 14.59 1.40
CA LYS A 179 -13.33 15.10 0.18
C LYS A 179 -14.29 14.10 -0.42
N ASN A 180 -15.53 14.52 -0.72
CA ASN A 180 -16.53 13.80 -1.51
C ASN A 180 -16.57 12.25 -1.32
N PRO A 181 -16.59 11.68 -0.09
CA PRO A 181 -16.67 10.23 0.06
C PRO A 181 -18.02 9.70 -0.45
N ASN A 182 -18.01 8.50 -1.05
CA ASN A 182 -19.20 7.93 -1.69
C ASN A 182 -20.14 7.27 -0.67
N GLY A 183 -19.62 6.47 0.26
CA GLY A 183 -20.46 5.78 1.24
C GLY A 183 -19.69 5.11 2.37
N GLY A 184 -20.42 4.69 3.41
CA GLY A 184 -19.85 4.06 4.60
C GLY A 184 -19.75 5.03 5.78
N HIS A 185 -18.72 4.88 6.61
CA HIS A 185 -18.55 5.64 7.85
C HIS A 185 -17.08 6.01 8.07
N ILE A 186 -16.83 7.29 8.36
CA ILE A 186 -15.52 7.81 8.75
C ILE A 186 -15.69 8.42 10.14
N ILE A 187 -14.91 7.94 11.11
CA ILE A 187 -14.87 8.48 12.46
C ILE A 187 -13.45 8.84 12.88
N ALA A 188 -13.25 10.06 13.37
CA ALA A 188 -11.96 10.57 13.85
C ALA A 188 -12.10 11.42 15.13
N ASP A 189 -11.00 11.71 15.84
CA ASP A 189 -11.06 12.60 17.02
C ASP A 189 -11.22 14.08 16.62
N SER A 190 -10.80 14.42 15.40
CA SER A 190 -11.07 15.71 14.75
C SER A 190 -10.90 15.60 13.24
N ILE A 191 -11.57 16.47 12.50
CA ILE A 191 -11.42 16.58 11.04
C ILE A 191 -11.23 18.06 10.74
N GLY A 192 -10.15 18.41 10.02
CA GLY A 192 -9.81 19.80 9.72
C GLY A 192 -10.81 20.43 8.77
N GLU A 193 -10.98 19.83 7.59
CA GLU A 193 -11.93 20.30 6.58
C GLU A 193 -12.74 19.14 5.99
N ILE A 194 -14.02 19.40 5.71
CA ILE A 194 -14.91 18.49 4.98
C ILE A 194 -15.33 19.21 3.70
N ILE A 195 -14.91 18.67 2.56
CA ILE A 195 -15.12 19.25 1.23
C ILE A 195 -16.18 18.42 0.51
N LEU A 196 -17.40 18.96 0.45
CA LEU A 196 -18.55 18.39 -0.27
C LEU A 196 -18.96 19.37 -1.38
N ASP A 197 -18.43 19.18 -2.59
CA ASP A 197 -18.59 20.09 -3.73
C ASP A 197 -19.47 19.51 -4.86
N GLU A 198 -19.62 20.23 -5.97
CA GLU A 198 -20.46 19.82 -7.10
C GLU A 198 -20.02 18.53 -7.80
N ASN A 199 -18.80 18.05 -7.54
CA ASN A 199 -18.29 16.80 -8.11
C ASN A 199 -18.73 15.57 -7.30
N GLN A 200 -19.36 15.75 -6.13
CA GLN A 200 -19.87 14.63 -5.34
C GLN A 200 -20.85 13.77 -6.15
N HIS A 201 -20.69 12.45 -6.11
CA HIS A 201 -21.62 11.55 -6.76
C HIS A 201 -23.04 11.68 -6.18
N ALA A 202 -24.03 11.79 -7.06
CA ALA A 202 -25.44 11.79 -6.66
C ALA A 202 -25.78 10.51 -5.87
N GLY A 203 -26.37 10.67 -4.69
CA GLY A 203 -26.68 9.54 -3.80
C GLY A 203 -25.56 9.13 -2.86
N SER A 204 -24.45 9.89 -2.79
CA SER A 204 -23.43 9.69 -1.76
C SER A 204 -24.05 9.76 -0.36
N SER A 205 -23.69 8.82 0.50
CA SER A 205 -24.33 8.63 1.82
C SER A 205 -23.33 8.32 2.93
N CYS A 206 -22.07 8.71 2.74
CA CYS A 206 -21.03 8.50 3.76
C CYS A 206 -21.33 9.31 5.02
N VAL A 207 -21.32 8.65 6.17
CA VAL A 207 -21.42 9.29 7.48
C VAL A 207 -20.03 9.75 7.90
N ILE A 208 -19.86 11.05 8.13
CA ILE A 208 -18.61 11.62 8.64
C ILE A 208 -18.85 12.10 10.07
N GLU A 209 -18.13 11.51 11.02
CA GLU A 209 -18.34 11.70 12.46
C GLU A 209 -17.05 12.12 13.16
N VAL A 210 -17.17 13.03 14.13
CA VAL A 210 -16.11 13.35 15.08
C VAL A 210 -16.44 12.71 16.42
N ARG A 211 -15.51 11.95 17.01
CA ARG A 211 -15.74 11.27 18.30
C ARG A 211 -16.07 12.31 19.38
N ASN A 212 -17.18 12.08 20.08
CA ASN A 212 -17.53 12.85 21.27
C ASN A 212 -16.51 12.55 22.37
N LYS A 213 -15.88 13.59 22.91
CA LYS A 213 -14.99 13.51 24.07
C LYS A 213 -15.76 13.37 25.37
#